data_AF-A0A559PJJ3-F1
#
_entry.id   AF-A0A559PJJ3-F1
#
_cell.length_a   1.000
_cell.length_b   1.000
_cell.length_c   1.000
_cell.angle_alpha   90.00
_cell.angle_beta   90.00
_cell.angle_gamma   90.00
#
_symmetry.space_group_name_H-M   'P 1'
#
loop_
_entity.id
_entity.type
_entity.pdbx_description
1 polymer ?
#
loop_
_entity_poly.entity_id
_entity_poly.type
_entity_poly.pdbx_seq_one_letter_code
_entity_poly.pdbx_strand_id
1 'polypeptide(L)'
;MKRKNFIIKSIIGTAGLSYFSSTLSAFNTTKTLKTSEMSKENSDIFPLTIATWNFPNASKRAGELLAKGTTALDAVEQGVMVEEADIKNTTVGKGGAPDRDGNVTLDACIMSPSGDAGAVVYLKHTFKAASVARKVMEETPHVMLAGEGADLFAAQQGFEKEELFTESAKKDYEKWLVKKEYKPIINIENHDTIGMLCIDENGDLAGACTSSGLSYKVNGRIGDSPIIGSGLFLDNEIGGAVATGMGEAIMKSVGSFLIVELMRQGKSPQEACEEAINRIIKANPNYKEFQAAFIAVNKKGEIGSHCIQKGFSYVKFQYGKNENIPSSYNF
;
A
#
# COMPACT_ATOMS: atom_id res chain seq x y z
N MET A 1 -10.68 -9.08 -27.30
CA MET A 1 -11.05 -10.46 -27.70
C MET A 1 -11.98 -11.05 -26.64
N LYS A 2 -13.26 -11.27 -26.96
CA LYS A 2 -14.27 -11.84 -26.05
C LYS A 2 -14.19 -13.37 -26.08
N ARG A 3 -13.85 -14.02 -24.95
CA ARG A 3 -13.81 -15.49 -24.85
C ARG A 3 -15.19 -16.02 -24.47
N LYS A 4 -15.70 -16.90 -25.33
CA LYS A 4 -17.01 -17.53 -25.29
C LYS A 4 -17.07 -18.65 -24.25
N ASN A 5 -18.26 -18.76 -23.66
CA ASN A 5 -18.80 -19.84 -22.85
C ASN A 5 -18.47 -21.24 -23.39
N PHE A 6 -18.10 -22.16 -22.50
CA PHE A 6 -18.01 -23.59 -22.77
C PHE A 6 -19.09 -24.32 -21.98
N ILE A 7 -20.16 -24.74 -22.66
CA ILE A 7 -21.22 -25.61 -22.12
C ILE A 7 -21.11 -26.98 -22.80
N ILE A 8 -20.89 -28.00 -21.96
CA ILE A 8 -21.52 -29.33 -21.88
C ILE A 8 -21.93 -30.01 -23.20
N LYS A 9 -21.37 -31.21 -23.45
CA LYS A 9 -22.11 -32.46 -23.74
C LYS A 9 -21.15 -33.66 -23.94
N SER A 10 -21.33 -34.72 -23.15
CA SER A 10 -21.36 -36.11 -23.63
C SER A 10 -21.97 -37.01 -22.55
N ILE A 11 -23.05 -37.67 -22.92
CA ILE A 11 -23.92 -38.54 -22.10
C ILE A 11 -23.81 -39.97 -22.67
N ILE A 12 -23.55 -40.91 -21.76
CA ILE A 12 -23.96 -42.33 -21.70
C ILE A 12 -23.34 -43.34 -22.70
N GLY A 13 -22.63 -44.31 -22.11
CA GLY A 13 -22.54 -45.70 -22.55
C GLY A 13 -22.47 -46.61 -21.30
N THR A 14 -23.50 -47.43 -21.11
CA THR A 14 -23.80 -48.30 -19.96
C THR A 14 -23.09 -49.66 -20.03
N ALA A 15 -22.66 -50.21 -18.87
CA ALA A 15 -22.98 -51.55 -18.33
C ALA A 15 -21.84 -52.17 -17.50
N GLY A 16 -22.09 -52.40 -16.20
CA GLY A 16 -21.23 -53.15 -15.28
C GLY A 16 -21.82 -53.27 -13.88
N LEU A 17 -22.74 -54.22 -13.69
CA LEU A 17 -23.22 -54.78 -12.41
C LEU A 17 -22.02 -55.30 -11.58
N SER A 18 -21.90 -55.34 -10.25
CA SER A 18 -22.83 -55.32 -9.10
C SER A 18 -21.97 -55.39 -7.80
N TYR A 19 -22.62 -55.21 -6.64
CA TYR A 19 -22.13 -55.38 -5.24
C TYR A 19 -21.53 -54.14 -4.54
N PHE A 20 -22.34 -53.39 -3.80
CA PHE A 20 -22.33 -53.45 -2.32
C PHE A 20 -23.55 -52.70 -1.74
N SER A 21 -24.23 -53.36 -0.81
CA SER A 21 -25.45 -52.89 -0.13
C SER A 21 -25.11 -52.05 1.11
N SER A 22 -26.04 -51.13 1.42
CA SER A 22 -26.39 -50.59 2.74
C SER A 22 -25.34 -49.81 3.54
N THR A 23 -25.48 -48.48 3.53
CA THR A 23 -25.77 -47.68 4.75
C THR A 23 -26.31 -46.30 4.34
N LEU A 24 -27.64 -46.19 4.33
CA LEU A 24 -28.32 -44.91 4.39
C LEU A 24 -28.29 -44.47 5.86
N SER A 25 -27.38 -43.58 6.23
CA SER A 25 -27.47 -42.84 7.50
C SER A 25 -27.52 -41.36 7.19
N ALA A 26 -28.63 -40.77 7.59
CA ALA A 26 -28.97 -39.37 7.40
C ALA A 26 -27.92 -38.48 8.07
N PHE A 27 -27.31 -37.60 7.28
CA PHE A 27 -26.74 -36.34 7.76
C PHE A 27 -27.37 -35.21 6.95
N ASN A 28 -28.67 -35.02 7.18
CA ASN A 28 -29.34 -33.75 6.88
C ASN A 28 -28.95 -32.75 7.98
N THR A 29 -27.79 -32.14 7.81
CA THR A 29 -27.51 -30.83 8.41
C THR A 29 -27.13 -29.90 7.27
N THR A 30 -28.15 -29.42 6.54
CA THR A 30 -28.05 -28.15 5.84
C THR A 30 -27.81 -27.08 6.89
N LYS A 31 -26.53 -26.89 7.23
CA LYS A 31 -26.05 -25.73 7.95
C LYS A 31 -26.13 -24.59 6.94
N THR A 32 -27.29 -23.96 6.88
CA THR A 32 -27.48 -22.68 6.21
C THR A 32 -26.44 -21.75 6.83
N LEU A 33 -25.38 -21.46 6.09
CA LEU A 33 -24.39 -20.47 6.47
C LEU A 33 -25.14 -19.15 6.56
N LYS A 34 -25.40 -18.70 7.80
CA LYS A 34 -25.84 -17.36 8.13
C LYS A 34 -24.77 -16.39 7.62
N THR A 35 -24.95 -15.91 6.39
CA THR A 35 -24.11 -14.89 5.75
C THR A 35 -24.62 -13.47 6.06
N SER A 36 -25.55 -13.30 7.00
CA SER A 36 -26.27 -12.04 7.18
C SER A 36 -26.27 -11.45 8.60
N GLU A 37 -25.50 -12.00 9.54
CA GLU A 37 -25.39 -11.43 10.91
C GLU A 37 -24.03 -10.74 11.18
N MET A 38 -22.99 -11.03 10.40
CA MET A 38 -21.64 -10.47 10.61
C MET A 38 -21.48 -9.02 10.12
N SER A 39 -22.39 -8.53 9.28
CA SER A 39 -22.31 -7.17 8.70
C SER A 39 -22.89 -6.07 9.58
N LYS A 40 -23.66 -6.39 10.63
CA LYS A 40 -24.30 -5.37 11.48
C LYS A 40 -23.51 -4.97 12.72
N GLU A 41 -22.62 -5.83 13.24
CA GLU A 41 -21.78 -5.46 14.40
C GLU A 41 -20.58 -4.58 14.01
N ASN A 42 -20.15 -4.61 12.74
CA ASN A 42 -18.98 -3.86 12.25
C ASN A 42 -19.31 -2.45 11.71
N SER A 43 -20.58 -2.03 11.62
CA SER A 43 -20.92 -0.73 11.01
C SER A 43 -20.53 0.46 11.87
N ASP A 44 -20.36 0.26 13.19
CA ASP A 44 -20.11 1.37 14.11
C ASP A 44 -18.63 1.76 14.19
N ILE A 45 -17.70 0.95 13.67
CA ILE A 45 -16.24 1.19 13.72
C ILE A 45 -15.66 1.81 12.43
N PHE A 46 -16.45 1.96 11.38
CA PHE A 46 -16.03 2.51 10.09
C PHE A 46 -16.88 3.74 9.71
N PRO A 47 -16.38 4.63 8.83
CA PRO A 47 -15.11 4.57 8.09
C PRO A 47 -13.86 4.89 8.91
N LEU A 48 -12.71 4.44 8.44
CA LEU A 48 -11.39 4.62 9.08
C LEU A 48 -10.30 4.88 8.04
N THR A 49 -9.43 5.85 8.31
CA THR A 49 -8.19 6.07 7.55
C THR A 49 -6.99 6.03 8.50
N ILE A 50 -5.91 5.38 8.07
CA ILE A 50 -4.58 5.53 8.67
C ILE A 50 -3.55 5.84 7.59
N ALA A 51 -2.60 6.72 7.90
CA ALA A 51 -1.52 7.11 6.99
C ALA A 51 -0.17 7.21 7.73
N THR A 52 0.92 6.81 7.09
CA THR A 52 2.27 6.94 7.64
C THR A 52 2.64 8.40 7.84
N TRP A 53 3.47 8.67 8.86
CA TRP A 53 3.96 10.00 9.23
C TRP A 53 2.85 10.99 9.57
N ASN A 54 3.24 12.23 9.85
CA ASN A 54 2.31 13.30 10.16
C ASN A 54 1.88 14.03 8.86
N PHE A 55 1.08 13.36 8.04
CA PHE A 55 0.43 13.93 6.85
C PHE A 55 -1.06 14.24 7.11
N PRO A 56 -1.38 15.26 7.94
CA PRO A 56 -2.74 15.49 8.41
C PRO A 56 -3.70 15.87 7.26
N ASN A 57 -3.21 16.54 6.23
CA ASN A 57 -4.05 16.97 5.10
C ASN A 57 -4.45 15.79 4.22
N ALA A 58 -3.54 14.86 3.95
CA ALA A 58 -3.82 13.62 3.22
C ALA A 58 -4.85 12.75 3.96
N SER A 59 -4.60 12.49 5.24
CA SER A 59 -5.52 11.72 6.10
C SER A 59 -6.90 12.36 6.19
N LYS A 60 -6.96 13.69 6.40
CA LYS A 60 -8.21 14.45 6.45
C LYS A 60 -8.98 14.38 5.13
N ARG A 61 -8.30 14.54 3.99
CA ARG A 61 -8.91 14.47 2.66
C ARG A 61 -9.59 13.13 2.43
N ALA A 62 -8.89 12.02 2.68
CA ALA A 62 -9.45 10.68 2.55
C ALA A 62 -10.60 10.44 3.54
N GLY A 63 -10.40 10.78 4.81
CA GLY A 63 -11.40 10.60 5.86
C GLY A 63 -12.71 11.37 5.62
N GLU A 64 -12.63 12.61 5.15
CA GLU A 64 -13.80 13.41 4.78
C GLU A 64 -14.54 12.88 3.55
N LEU A 65 -13.84 12.21 2.62
CA LEU A 65 -14.46 11.54 1.48
C LEU A 65 -15.20 10.27 1.94
N LEU A 66 -14.56 9.45 2.78
CA LEU A 66 -15.19 8.26 3.34
C LEU A 66 -16.44 8.61 4.15
N ALA A 67 -16.39 9.68 4.96
CA ALA A 67 -17.55 10.17 5.72
C ALA A 67 -18.73 10.63 4.83
N LYS A 68 -18.51 10.79 3.52
CA LYS A 68 -19.54 11.10 2.52
C LYS A 68 -19.99 9.87 1.71
N GLY A 69 -19.58 8.66 2.10
CA GLY A 69 -19.91 7.42 1.39
C GLY A 69 -19.05 7.16 0.15
N THR A 70 -17.86 7.79 0.05
CA THR A 70 -16.90 7.48 -1.01
C THR A 70 -16.28 6.10 -0.75
N THR A 71 -16.00 5.34 -1.81
CA THR A 71 -15.34 4.02 -1.68
C THR A 71 -13.94 4.14 -1.08
N ALA A 72 -13.47 3.07 -0.44
CA ALA A 72 -12.11 3.03 0.10
C ALA A 72 -11.04 3.29 -0.97
N LEU A 73 -11.21 2.75 -2.18
CA LEU A 73 -10.27 2.90 -3.29
C LEU A 73 -10.19 4.36 -3.79
N ASP A 74 -11.33 5.03 -3.94
CA ASP A 74 -11.35 6.43 -4.36
C ASP A 74 -10.79 7.34 -3.25
N ALA A 75 -11.12 7.07 -1.99
CA ALA A 75 -10.65 7.86 -0.86
C ALA A 75 -9.13 7.77 -0.70
N VAL A 76 -8.55 6.57 -0.82
CA VAL A 76 -7.10 6.37 -0.64
C VAL A 76 -6.30 7.05 -1.76
N GLU A 77 -6.76 6.95 -3.01
CA GLU A 77 -6.14 7.64 -4.16
C GLU A 77 -6.15 9.16 -3.93
N GLN A 78 -7.30 9.72 -3.56
CA GLN A 78 -7.45 11.16 -3.31
C GLN A 78 -6.66 11.63 -2.08
N GLY A 79 -6.49 10.77 -1.08
CA GLY A 79 -5.70 11.05 0.12
C GLY A 79 -4.22 11.20 -0.21
N VAL A 80 -3.61 10.18 -0.84
CA VAL A 80 -2.17 10.22 -1.15
C VAL A 80 -1.82 11.28 -2.20
N MET A 81 -2.75 11.61 -3.09
CA MET A 81 -2.59 12.68 -4.09
C MET A 81 -2.33 14.06 -3.45
N VAL A 82 -2.76 14.28 -2.21
CA VAL A 82 -2.47 15.52 -1.47
C VAL A 82 -0.97 15.71 -1.31
N GLU A 83 -0.25 14.67 -0.89
CA GLU A 83 1.20 14.73 -0.74
C GLU A 83 1.91 14.65 -2.09
N GLU A 84 1.38 13.90 -3.07
CA GLU A 84 1.93 13.89 -4.42
C GLU A 84 1.93 15.28 -5.09
N ALA A 85 0.96 16.14 -4.73
CA ALA A 85 0.81 17.49 -5.25
C ALA A 85 1.57 18.55 -4.43
N ASP A 86 2.01 18.25 -3.21
CA ASP A 86 2.68 19.22 -2.35
C ASP A 86 4.13 19.44 -2.79
N ILE A 87 4.38 20.55 -3.47
CA ILE A 87 5.70 20.95 -3.96
C ILE A 87 6.77 21.12 -2.87
N LYS A 88 6.37 21.18 -1.60
CA LYS A 88 7.27 21.26 -0.44
C LYS A 88 7.65 19.89 0.09
N ASN A 89 6.89 18.86 -0.26
CA ASN A 89 7.20 17.48 0.09
C ASN A 89 8.34 17.00 -0.82
N THR A 90 9.48 16.68 -0.22
CA THR A 90 10.68 16.26 -0.97
C THR A 90 10.81 14.75 -1.09
N THR A 91 9.83 13.99 -0.60
CA THR A 91 9.87 12.53 -0.50
C THR A 91 8.70 11.84 -1.22
N VAL A 92 7.74 12.62 -1.71
CA VAL A 92 6.56 12.17 -2.46
C VAL A 92 6.29 13.13 -3.62
N GLY A 93 5.98 12.59 -4.81
CA GLY A 93 5.45 13.35 -5.95
C GLY A 93 6.27 14.56 -6.41
N LYS A 94 5.56 15.66 -6.70
CA LYS A 94 6.11 16.88 -7.29
C LYS A 94 7.02 17.59 -6.30
N GLY A 95 8.26 17.89 -6.70
CA GLY A 95 9.26 18.44 -5.77
C GLY A 95 10.06 17.37 -5.01
N GLY A 96 9.77 16.09 -5.25
CA GLY A 96 10.57 14.98 -4.77
C GLY A 96 12.06 15.12 -5.11
N ALA A 97 12.93 14.70 -4.20
CA ALA A 97 14.36 14.72 -4.40
C ALA A 97 14.74 13.84 -5.61
N PRO A 98 15.63 14.32 -6.51
CA PRO A 98 16.00 13.57 -7.70
C PRO A 98 16.94 12.40 -7.38
N ASP A 99 17.14 11.53 -8.37
CA ASP A 99 18.29 10.64 -8.41
C ASP A 99 19.61 11.41 -8.59
N ARG A 100 20.74 10.72 -8.45
CA ARG A 100 22.07 11.34 -8.55
C ARG A 100 22.38 11.97 -9.91
N ASP A 101 21.59 11.67 -10.93
CA ASP A 101 21.72 12.21 -12.30
C ASP A 101 20.71 13.34 -12.55
N GLY A 102 19.97 13.79 -11.53
CA GLY A 102 19.04 14.91 -11.61
C GLY A 102 17.65 14.55 -12.12
N ASN A 103 17.28 13.26 -12.13
CA ASN A 103 15.93 12.84 -12.53
C ASN A 103 15.02 12.67 -11.31
N VAL A 104 13.91 13.40 -11.26
CA VAL A 104 12.82 13.09 -10.33
C VAL A 104 12.04 11.90 -10.88
N THR A 105 12.00 10.81 -10.09
CA THR A 105 11.37 9.54 -10.49
C THR A 105 10.50 9.03 -9.36
N LEU A 106 9.26 8.68 -9.70
CA LEU A 106 8.22 8.31 -8.75
C LEU A 106 7.90 6.83 -8.83
N ASP A 107 7.64 6.26 -7.66
CA ASP A 107 7.29 4.87 -7.46
C ASP A 107 5.97 4.82 -6.67
N ALA A 108 4.95 4.13 -7.19
CA ALA A 108 3.67 3.99 -6.48
C ALA A 108 2.98 2.65 -6.77
N CYS A 109 2.19 2.18 -5.80
CA CYS A 109 1.22 1.12 -6.02
C CYS A 109 -0.09 1.39 -5.28
N ILE A 110 -1.15 0.71 -5.74
CA ILE A 110 -2.49 0.76 -5.17
C ILE A 110 -3.10 -0.64 -5.18
N MET A 111 -3.89 -0.97 -4.17
CA MET A 111 -4.63 -2.23 -4.07
C MET A 111 -6.10 -1.96 -3.76
N SER A 112 -6.98 -2.66 -4.45
CA SER A 112 -8.43 -2.61 -4.25
C SER A 112 -8.90 -3.71 -3.28
N PRO A 113 -10.14 -3.61 -2.76
CA PRO A 113 -10.72 -4.63 -1.86
C PRO A 113 -10.81 -6.03 -2.48
N SER A 114 -10.83 -6.14 -3.80
CA SER A 114 -10.88 -7.43 -4.51
C SER A 114 -9.55 -8.19 -4.53
N GLY A 115 -8.45 -7.53 -4.14
CA GLY A 115 -7.09 -8.01 -4.32
C GLY A 115 -6.45 -7.58 -5.64
N ASP A 116 -7.21 -6.97 -6.56
CA ASP A 116 -6.63 -6.35 -7.75
C ASP A 116 -5.66 -5.23 -7.34
N ALA A 117 -4.55 -5.14 -8.06
CA ALA A 117 -3.46 -4.22 -7.75
C ALA A 117 -2.88 -3.61 -9.03
N GLY A 118 -2.29 -2.42 -8.88
CA GLY A 118 -1.54 -1.76 -9.92
C GLY A 118 -0.35 -1.01 -9.36
N ALA A 119 0.68 -0.86 -10.18
CA ALA A 119 1.94 -0.25 -9.79
C ALA A 119 2.64 0.42 -10.97
N VAL A 120 3.38 1.47 -10.65
CA VAL A 120 4.32 2.13 -11.56
C VAL A 120 5.65 2.34 -10.85
N VAL A 121 6.73 2.17 -11.60
CA VAL A 121 8.10 2.40 -11.11
C VAL A 121 8.84 3.31 -12.06
N TYR A 122 9.71 4.16 -11.51
CA TYR A 122 10.54 5.07 -12.30
C TYR A 122 9.73 6.01 -13.23
N LEU A 123 8.54 6.44 -12.80
CA LEU A 123 7.66 7.38 -13.53
C LEU A 123 8.22 8.80 -13.45
N LYS A 124 8.24 9.56 -14.55
CA LYS A 124 8.91 10.88 -14.60
C LYS A 124 8.02 12.05 -14.95
N HIS A 125 6.91 11.80 -15.64
CA HIS A 125 6.21 12.86 -16.36
C HIS A 125 4.85 13.25 -15.78
N THR A 126 4.45 12.67 -14.65
CA THR A 126 3.27 13.13 -13.91
C THR A 126 3.46 12.86 -12.43
N PHE A 127 2.96 13.77 -11.58
CA PHE A 127 3.08 13.60 -10.13
C PHE A 127 2.05 12.61 -9.57
N LYS A 128 0.97 12.34 -10.31
CA LYS A 128 -0.17 11.51 -9.89
C LYS A 128 0.15 10.01 -9.99
N ALA A 129 1.25 9.58 -9.39
CA ALA A 129 1.80 8.23 -9.55
C ALA A 129 0.80 7.15 -9.08
N ALA A 130 0.11 7.37 -7.95
CA ALA A 130 -0.93 6.48 -7.47
C ALA A 130 -2.12 6.35 -8.45
N SER A 131 -2.52 7.44 -9.11
CA SER A 131 -3.57 7.42 -10.14
C SER A 131 -3.13 6.67 -11.40
N VAL A 132 -1.87 6.80 -11.82
CA VAL A 132 -1.35 6.01 -12.95
C VAL A 132 -1.32 4.53 -12.56
N ALA A 133 -0.87 4.19 -11.35
CA ALA A 133 -0.90 2.83 -10.81
C ALA A 133 -2.33 2.26 -10.81
N ARG A 134 -3.34 3.06 -10.42
CA ARG A 134 -4.75 2.66 -10.52
C ARG A 134 -5.18 2.39 -11.96
N LYS A 135 -4.75 3.21 -12.92
CA LYS A 135 -5.02 2.96 -14.34
C LYS A 135 -4.33 1.70 -14.87
N VAL A 136 -3.15 1.35 -14.37
CA VAL A 136 -2.52 0.06 -14.69
C VAL A 136 -3.41 -1.10 -14.24
N MET A 137 -3.94 -1.03 -13.02
CA MET A 137 -4.85 -2.03 -12.44
C MET A 137 -6.15 -2.17 -13.25
N GLU A 138 -6.79 -1.06 -13.61
CA GLU A 138 -8.14 -1.07 -14.19
C GLU A 138 -8.15 -1.26 -15.72
N GLU A 139 -7.15 -0.75 -16.43
CA GLU A 139 -7.19 -0.62 -17.90
C GLU A 139 -6.20 -1.55 -18.63
N THR A 140 -5.46 -2.39 -17.89
CA THR A 140 -4.48 -3.31 -18.47
C THR A 140 -4.60 -4.72 -17.88
N PRO A 141 -4.12 -5.77 -18.58
CA PRO A 141 -3.99 -7.11 -18.00
C PRO A 141 -2.72 -7.27 -17.14
N HIS A 142 -2.01 -6.17 -16.85
CA HIS A 142 -0.73 -6.15 -16.14
C HIS A 142 -0.88 -5.47 -14.78
N VAL A 143 0.05 -5.76 -13.88
CA VAL A 143 0.04 -5.21 -12.51
C VAL A 143 1.10 -4.11 -12.34
N MET A 144 2.14 -4.09 -13.17
CA MET A 144 3.25 -3.14 -12.99
C MET A 144 3.82 -2.67 -14.34
N LEU A 145 4.01 -1.36 -14.48
CA LEU A 145 4.73 -0.74 -15.59
C LEU A 145 5.95 0.03 -15.10
N ALA A 146 6.96 0.17 -15.94
CA ALA A 146 8.24 0.77 -15.57
C ALA A 146 8.70 1.83 -16.58
N GLY A 147 9.29 2.92 -16.06
CA GLY A 147 10.02 3.93 -16.82
C GLY A 147 9.21 4.52 -17.97
N GLU A 148 9.84 4.62 -19.14
CA GLU A 148 9.23 5.19 -20.35
C GLU A 148 7.90 4.49 -20.72
N GLY A 149 7.79 3.17 -20.50
CA GLY A 149 6.54 2.45 -20.74
C GLY A 149 5.40 2.92 -19.83
N ALA A 150 5.71 3.26 -18.57
CA ALA A 150 4.75 3.83 -17.63
C ALA A 150 4.38 5.29 -18.02
N ASP A 151 5.35 6.10 -18.45
CA ASP A 151 5.09 7.47 -18.90
C ASP A 151 4.23 7.51 -20.18
N LEU A 152 4.52 6.63 -21.16
CA LEU A 152 3.73 6.49 -22.39
C LEU A 152 2.30 6.05 -22.07
N PHE A 153 2.14 5.07 -21.18
CA PHE A 153 0.84 4.63 -20.72
C PHE A 153 0.09 5.76 -20.01
N ALA A 154 0.73 6.51 -19.11
CA ALA A 154 0.13 7.66 -18.45
C ALA A 154 -0.38 8.69 -19.46
N ALA A 155 0.42 9.04 -20.47
CA ALA A 155 -0.02 9.94 -21.53
C ALA A 155 -1.25 9.42 -22.30
N GLN A 156 -1.30 8.12 -22.60
CA GLN A 156 -2.46 7.49 -23.26
C GLN A 156 -3.74 7.52 -22.40
N GLN A 157 -3.59 7.48 -21.08
CA GLN A 157 -4.68 7.62 -20.12
C GLN A 157 -5.08 9.08 -19.85
N GLY A 158 -4.45 10.04 -20.54
CA GLY A 158 -4.78 11.47 -20.44
C GLY A 158 -4.08 12.21 -19.30
N PHE A 159 -3.06 11.61 -18.68
CA PHE A 159 -2.22 12.35 -17.72
C PHE A 159 -1.31 13.32 -18.47
N GLU A 160 -1.39 14.60 -18.11
CA GLU A 160 -0.55 15.63 -18.70
C GLU A 160 0.91 15.45 -18.29
N LYS A 161 1.81 15.67 -19.25
CA LYS A 161 3.25 15.70 -19.00
C LYS A 161 3.61 16.99 -18.25
N GLU A 162 4.20 16.84 -17.07
CA GLU A 162 4.63 17.94 -16.21
C GLU A 162 6.11 17.83 -15.84
N GLU A 163 6.71 18.98 -15.51
CA GLU A 163 8.02 19.05 -14.88
C GLU A 163 7.88 18.85 -13.36
N LEU A 164 8.53 17.81 -12.85
CA LEU A 164 8.49 17.43 -11.43
C LEU A 164 9.64 18.06 -10.64
N PHE A 165 10.74 18.41 -11.31
CA PHE A 165 11.93 18.94 -10.68
C PHE A 165 11.76 20.44 -10.40
N THR A 166 11.26 20.77 -9.21
CA THR A 166 11.01 22.15 -8.81
C THR A 166 12.31 22.94 -8.63
N GLU A 167 12.23 24.27 -8.76
CA GLU A 167 13.39 25.15 -8.53
C GLU A 167 13.98 25.03 -7.12
N SER A 168 13.15 24.72 -6.11
CA SER A 168 13.64 24.46 -4.75
C SER A 168 14.47 23.16 -4.70
N ALA A 169 13.93 22.07 -5.25
CA ALA A 169 14.63 20.79 -5.29
C ALA A 169 15.93 20.87 -6.11
N LYS A 170 15.94 21.65 -7.20
CA LYS A 170 17.16 21.91 -8.01
C LYS A 170 18.25 22.56 -7.18
N LYS A 171 17.93 23.60 -6.40
CA LYS A 171 18.89 24.28 -5.52
C LYS A 171 19.48 23.33 -4.47
N ASP A 172 18.66 22.44 -3.92
CA ASP A 172 19.15 21.47 -2.92
C ASP A 172 20.01 20.38 -3.58
N TYR A 173 19.66 19.94 -4.79
CA TYR A 173 20.48 19.06 -5.60
C TYR A 173 21.83 19.69 -5.98
N GLU A 174 21.86 20.97 -6.37
CA GLU A 174 23.11 21.70 -6.64
C GLU A 174 24.02 21.78 -5.42
N LYS A 175 23.46 22.02 -4.22
CA LYS A 175 24.23 21.96 -2.96
C LYS A 175 24.78 20.56 -2.72
N TRP A 176 24.00 19.52 -2.98
CA TRP A 176 24.45 18.13 -2.84
C TRP A 176 25.59 17.80 -3.81
N LEU A 177 25.53 18.27 -5.06
CA LEU A 177 26.55 18.06 -6.09
C LEU A 177 27.94 18.58 -5.72
N VAL A 178 28.04 19.51 -4.75
CA VAL A 178 29.32 20.00 -4.22
C VAL A 178 30.06 18.91 -3.43
N LYS A 179 29.33 18.12 -2.62
CA LYS A 179 29.90 17.07 -1.76
C LYS A 179 29.81 15.68 -2.37
N LYS A 180 28.72 15.41 -3.10
CA LYS A 180 28.37 14.10 -3.68
C LYS A 180 28.42 12.92 -2.70
N GLU A 181 28.27 13.20 -1.41
CA GLU A 181 28.21 12.16 -0.39
C GLU A 181 26.83 11.51 -0.43
N TYR A 182 26.76 10.24 -0.85
CA TYR A 182 25.55 9.44 -0.76
C TYR A 182 25.52 8.71 0.58
N LYS A 183 24.78 9.26 1.53
CA LYS A 183 24.45 8.64 2.82
C LYS A 183 22.95 8.79 3.05
N PRO A 184 22.13 7.79 2.68
CA PRO A 184 20.70 7.83 2.94
C PRO A 184 20.48 7.68 4.46
N ILE A 185 20.49 8.81 5.17
CA ILE A 185 20.09 8.86 6.57
C ILE A 185 18.57 8.93 6.57
N ILE A 186 17.94 7.82 6.93
CA ILE A 186 16.48 7.77 7.05
C ILE A 186 16.13 8.09 8.50
N ASN A 187 15.49 9.23 8.72
CA ASN A 187 15.06 9.70 10.03
C ASN A 187 13.73 10.46 9.91
N ILE A 188 13.24 11.01 11.02
CA ILE A 188 11.96 11.74 11.10
C ILE A 188 11.86 12.90 10.09
N GLU A 189 13.00 13.44 9.65
CA GLU A 189 13.08 14.61 8.77
C GLU A 189 13.57 14.26 7.36
N ASN A 190 13.98 13.01 7.12
CA ASN A 190 14.58 12.58 5.86
C ASN A 190 14.06 11.19 5.48
N HIS A 191 13.31 11.18 4.38
CA HIS A 191 12.80 10.03 3.64
C HIS A 191 11.48 9.41 4.12
N ASP A 192 10.41 10.17 3.90
CA ASP A 192 9.04 9.78 4.24
C ASP A 192 8.27 9.32 3.00
N THR A 193 7.88 8.05 2.97
CA THR A 193 6.88 7.55 2.03
C THR A 193 5.49 7.77 2.61
N ILE A 194 4.51 8.18 1.81
CA ILE A 194 3.11 8.10 2.23
C ILE A 194 2.54 6.74 1.82
N GLY A 195 2.25 5.93 2.84
CA GLY A 195 1.40 4.76 2.75
C GLY A 195 0.09 5.06 3.46
N MET A 196 -1.03 4.72 2.86
CA MET A 196 -2.36 4.95 3.41
C MET A 196 -3.24 3.71 3.26
N LEU A 197 -4.02 3.42 4.28
CA LEU A 197 -5.06 2.39 4.28
C LEU A 197 -6.40 3.06 4.65
N CYS A 198 -7.43 2.75 3.86
CA CYS A 198 -8.78 3.24 4.06
C CYS A 198 -9.74 2.07 4.17
N ILE A 199 -10.62 2.10 5.17
CA ILE A 199 -11.78 1.22 5.28
C ILE A 199 -13.04 2.07 5.17
N ASP A 200 -13.89 1.78 4.19
CA ASP A 200 -15.13 2.52 3.97
C ASP A 200 -16.30 2.01 4.84
N GLU A 201 -17.48 2.62 4.67
CA GLU A 201 -18.68 2.30 5.44
C GLU A 201 -19.20 0.87 5.22
N ASN A 202 -18.86 0.24 4.08
CA ASN A 202 -19.19 -1.16 3.81
C ASN A 202 -18.18 -2.11 4.45
N GLY A 203 -17.14 -1.55 5.07
CA GLY A 203 -16.02 -2.28 5.60
C GLY A 203 -15.02 -2.67 4.51
N ASP A 204 -15.09 -2.18 3.28
CA ASP A 204 -14.13 -2.54 2.24
C ASP A 204 -12.79 -1.82 2.45
N LEU A 205 -11.69 -2.55 2.32
CA LEU A 205 -10.33 -2.07 2.57
C LEU A 205 -9.58 -1.83 1.25
N ALA A 206 -9.02 -0.64 1.10
CA ALA A 206 -8.10 -0.30 0.01
C ALA A 206 -6.84 0.37 0.56
N GLY A 207 -5.78 0.36 -0.24
CA GLY A 207 -4.49 0.92 0.15
C GLY A 207 -3.74 1.53 -1.01
N ALA A 208 -2.92 2.54 -0.73
CA ALA A 208 -1.98 3.12 -1.67
C ALA A 208 -0.65 3.43 -0.98
N CYS A 209 0.44 3.34 -1.74
CA CYS A 209 1.78 3.69 -1.27
C CYS A 209 2.53 4.40 -2.40
N THR A 210 3.06 5.60 -2.14
CA THR A 210 3.71 6.45 -3.16
C THR A 210 4.90 7.22 -2.58
N SER A 211 5.97 7.32 -3.37
CA SER A 211 7.23 7.97 -2.98
C SER A 211 8.04 8.45 -4.20
N SER A 212 8.90 9.45 -3.99
CA SER A 212 10.01 9.77 -4.91
C SER A 212 11.26 8.92 -4.68
N GLY A 213 11.25 8.01 -3.71
CA GLY A 213 12.39 7.15 -3.36
C GLY A 213 13.52 7.90 -2.65
N LEU A 214 14.63 7.21 -2.39
CA LEU A 214 15.76 7.79 -1.64
C LEU A 214 16.34 9.00 -2.37
N SER A 215 16.56 10.09 -1.63
CA SER A 215 17.22 11.28 -2.15
C SER A 215 18.58 10.92 -2.75
N TYR A 216 18.83 11.35 -3.98
CA TYR A 216 20.08 11.11 -4.72
C TYR A 216 20.38 9.63 -4.96
N LYS A 217 19.34 8.79 -5.00
CA LYS A 217 19.44 7.37 -5.35
C LYS A 217 20.20 7.16 -6.66
N VAL A 218 20.76 5.97 -6.85
CA VAL A 218 21.28 5.58 -8.17
C VAL A 218 20.11 5.60 -9.16
N ASN A 219 20.36 6.12 -10.36
CA ASN A 219 19.38 6.11 -11.43
C ASN A 219 18.86 4.67 -11.70
N GLY A 220 17.54 4.53 -11.76
CA GLY A 220 16.86 3.25 -11.87
C GLY A 220 16.64 2.51 -10.54
N ARG A 221 17.07 3.04 -9.38
CA ARG A 221 16.78 2.43 -8.07
C ARG A 221 15.29 2.52 -7.77
N ILE A 222 14.71 1.37 -7.45
CA ILE A 222 13.32 1.21 -7.02
C ILE A 222 13.29 0.81 -5.54
N GLY A 223 12.39 1.43 -4.76
CA GLY A 223 12.16 1.11 -3.35
C GLY A 223 11.09 0.03 -3.11
N ASP A 224 10.60 -0.05 -1.89
CA ASP A 224 9.51 -0.93 -1.47
C ASP A 224 8.12 -0.39 -1.86
N SER A 225 7.95 0.92 -1.95
CA SER A 225 6.67 1.60 -2.16
C SER A 225 5.81 1.05 -3.31
N PRO A 226 6.35 0.68 -4.49
CA PRO A 226 5.54 0.17 -5.59
C PRO A 226 5.40 -1.37 -5.59
N ILE A 227 6.03 -2.06 -4.63
CA ILE A 227 6.13 -3.52 -4.62
C ILE A 227 5.05 -4.09 -3.72
N ILE A 228 4.04 -4.71 -4.34
CA ILE A 228 2.97 -5.44 -3.65
C ILE A 228 3.56 -6.54 -2.77
N GLY A 229 3.14 -6.58 -1.51
CA GLY A 229 3.69 -7.47 -0.48
C GLY A 229 4.84 -6.85 0.31
N SER A 230 5.49 -5.83 -0.22
CA SER A 230 6.57 -5.11 0.46
C SER A 230 6.06 -3.79 1.06
N GLY A 231 5.91 -2.74 0.25
CA GLY A 231 5.48 -1.42 0.71
C GLY A 231 3.99 -1.36 1.06
N LEU A 232 3.16 -2.16 0.40
CA LEU A 232 1.73 -2.26 0.61
C LEU A 232 1.28 -3.71 0.42
N PHE A 233 0.43 -4.19 1.31
CA PHE A 233 -0.35 -5.40 1.08
C PHE A 233 -1.66 -5.34 1.84
N LEU A 234 -2.73 -5.89 1.25
CA LEU A 234 -4.00 -6.07 1.94
C LEU A 234 -4.72 -7.32 1.46
N ASP A 235 -5.53 -7.87 2.36
CA ASP A 235 -6.53 -8.87 2.09
C ASP A 235 -7.82 -8.43 2.79
N ASN A 236 -8.91 -8.27 2.03
CA ASN A 236 -10.14 -7.69 2.55
C ASN A 236 -10.89 -8.60 3.55
N GLU A 237 -10.47 -9.85 3.73
CA GLU A 237 -10.95 -10.75 4.79
C GLU A 237 -10.14 -10.62 6.08
N ILE A 238 -8.92 -10.07 6.02
CA ILE A 238 -7.97 -10.06 7.15
C ILE A 238 -7.64 -8.65 7.62
N GLY A 239 -7.14 -7.80 6.73
CA GLY A 239 -6.53 -6.52 7.06
C GLY A 239 -5.52 -6.07 6.02
N GLY A 240 -4.85 -4.96 6.32
CA GLY A 240 -3.83 -4.37 5.45
C GLY A 240 -2.67 -3.81 6.24
N ALA A 241 -1.53 -3.70 5.57
CA ALA A 241 -0.31 -3.12 6.09
C ALA A 241 0.38 -2.25 5.03
N VAL A 242 0.96 -1.15 5.49
CA VAL A 242 1.83 -0.28 4.68
C VAL A 242 3.12 0.01 5.43
N ALA A 243 4.19 0.20 4.66
CA ALA A 243 5.54 0.38 5.15
C ALA A 243 6.08 1.78 4.83
N THR A 244 7.12 2.18 5.55
CA THR A 244 7.94 3.35 5.22
C THR A 244 9.35 3.19 5.79
N GLY A 245 10.33 3.85 5.16
CA GLY A 245 11.72 3.90 5.59
C GLY A 245 12.66 3.25 4.59
N MET A 246 13.61 2.44 5.07
CA MET A 246 14.64 1.80 4.24
C MET A 246 14.04 0.73 3.34
N GLY A 247 13.66 1.13 2.13
CA GLY A 247 13.01 0.25 1.17
C GLY A 247 13.78 -1.04 0.88
N GLU A 248 15.11 -1.01 0.86
CA GLU A 248 15.94 -2.21 0.69
C GLU A 248 15.77 -3.22 1.83
N ALA A 249 15.56 -2.76 3.06
CA ALA A 249 15.35 -3.64 4.21
C ALA A 249 13.91 -4.19 4.25
N ILE A 250 12.94 -3.35 3.90
CA ILE A 250 11.51 -3.70 3.83
C ILE A 250 11.26 -4.70 2.68
N MET A 251 11.84 -4.47 1.51
CA MET A 251 11.68 -5.33 0.34
C MET A 251 12.30 -6.71 0.54
N LYS A 252 13.46 -6.79 1.21
CA LYS A 252 14.07 -8.08 1.55
C LYS A 252 13.28 -8.88 2.59
N SER A 253 12.44 -8.22 3.40
CA SER A 253 11.60 -8.90 4.40
C SER A 253 10.20 -9.24 3.89
N VAL A 254 9.76 -8.61 2.79
CA VAL A 254 8.39 -8.72 2.26
C VAL A 254 7.36 -8.38 3.36
N GLY A 255 7.64 -7.26 4.03
CA GLY A 255 7.09 -6.95 5.36
C GLY A 255 5.57 -6.81 5.42
N SER A 256 4.95 -6.08 4.50
CA SER A 256 3.50 -5.89 4.53
C SER A 256 2.72 -7.18 4.31
N PHE A 257 3.17 -8.05 3.40
CA PHE A 257 2.59 -9.40 3.24
C PHE A 257 2.75 -10.22 4.52
N LEU A 258 3.95 -10.23 5.10
CA LEU A 258 4.22 -10.93 6.36
C LEU A 258 3.26 -10.48 7.47
N ILE A 259 3.02 -9.17 7.61
CA ILE A 259 2.13 -8.62 8.64
C ILE A 259 0.70 -9.10 8.43
N VAL A 260 0.18 -9.03 7.20
CA VAL A 260 -1.18 -9.52 6.90
C VAL A 260 -1.29 -11.03 7.13
N GLU A 261 -0.27 -11.80 6.78
CA GLU A 261 -0.25 -13.25 7.02
C GLU A 261 -0.15 -13.59 8.52
N LEU A 262 0.59 -12.82 9.31
CA LEU A 262 0.62 -12.96 10.77
C LEU A 262 -0.74 -12.62 11.39
N MET A 263 -1.44 -11.60 10.88
CA MET A 263 -2.81 -11.31 11.29
C MET A 263 -3.76 -12.46 10.93
N ARG A 264 -3.61 -13.08 9.75
CA ARG A 264 -4.36 -14.28 9.36
C ARG A 264 -4.15 -15.43 10.33
N GLN A 265 -2.94 -15.56 10.88
CA GLN A 265 -2.58 -16.57 11.88
C GLN A 265 -3.06 -16.22 13.30
N GLY A 266 -3.77 -15.10 13.47
CA GLY A 266 -4.41 -14.71 14.73
C GLY A 266 -3.63 -13.71 15.57
N LYS A 267 -2.51 -13.17 15.09
CA LYS A 267 -1.85 -12.04 15.76
C LYS A 267 -2.69 -10.77 15.63
N SER A 268 -2.64 -9.91 16.63
CA SER A 268 -3.12 -8.54 16.49
C SER A 268 -2.25 -7.75 15.48
N PRO A 269 -2.77 -6.65 14.89
CA PRO A 269 -1.97 -5.77 14.04
C PRO A 269 -0.67 -5.30 14.71
N GLN A 270 -0.70 -5.04 16.02
CA GLN A 270 0.45 -4.57 16.78
C GLN A 270 1.53 -5.65 16.89
N GLU A 271 1.16 -6.87 17.32
CA GLU A 271 2.09 -8.01 17.42
C GLU A 271 2.67 -8.41 16.06
N ALA A 272 1.88 -8.25 14.99
CA ALA A 272 2.32 -8.52 13.62
C ALA A 272 3.38 -7.50 13.14
N CYS A 273 3.16 -6.20 13.38
CA CYS A 273 4.13 -5.15 13.08
C CYS A 273 5.44 -5.35 13.87
N GLU A 274 5.36 -5.68 15.16
CA GLU A 274 6.52 -5.97 16.01
C GLU A 274 7.37 -7.13 15.49
N GLU A 275 6.72 -8.25 15.12
CA GLU A 275 7.40 -9.41 14.54
C GLU A 275 8.12 -9.06 13.23
N ALA A 276 7.46 -8.29 12.36
CA ALA A 276 8.04 -7.88 11.07
C ALA A 276 9.29 -7.00 11.26
N ILE A 277 9.24 -6.03 12.19
CA ILE A 277 10.41 -5.19 12.53
C ILE A 277 11.53 -6.02 13.16
N ASN A 278 11.21 -6.92 14.09
CA ASN A 278 12.21 -7.79 14.70
C ASN A 278 12.91 -8.69 13.67
N ARG A 279 12.18 -9.15 12.64
CA ARG A 279 12.77 -9.89 11.51
C ARG A 279 13.72 -9.03 10.69
N ILE A 280 13.38 -7.76 10.44
CA ILE A 280 14.28 -6.80 9.78
C ILE A 280 15.54 -6.58 10.63
N ILE A 281 15.40 -6.32 11.93
CA ILE A 281 16.54 -6.11 12.85
C ILE A 281 17.47 -7.32 12.84
N LYS A 282 16.92 -8.54 12.96
CA LYS A 282 17.71 -9.78 12.95
C LYS A 282 18.47 -9.99 11.63
N ALA A 283 17.90 -9.57 10.52
CA ALA A 283 18.50 -9.73 9.19
C ALA A 283 19.54 -8.64 8.83
N ASN A 284 19.58 -7.52 9.54
CA ASN A 284 20.40 -6.36 9.18
C ASN A 284 21.27 -5.91 10.37
N PRO A 285 22.57 -6.26 10.41
CA PRO A 285 23.46 -5.87 11.50
C PRO A 285 23.59 -4.35 11.72
N ASN A 286 23.35 -3.55 10.67
CA ASN A 286 23.39 -2.09 10.69
C ASN A 286 22.01 -1.44 10.93
N TYR A 287 21.04 -2.16 11.52
CA TYR A 287 19.69 -1.66 11.78
C TYR A 287 19.62 -0.32 12.53
N LYS A 288 20.66 0.04 13.30
CA LYS A 288 20.75 1.32 14.02
C LYS A 288 21.02 2.53 13.10
N GLU A 289 21.40 2.29 11.85
CA GLU A 289 21.74 3.34 10.88
C GLU A 289 20.56 3.73 9.98
N PHE A 290 19.44 3.00 10.07
CA PHE A 290 18.27 3.26 9.23
C PHE A 290 16.97 3.07 9.98
N GLN A 291 15.89 3.67 9.45
CA GLN A 291 14.54 3.47 9.95
C GLN A 291 13.80 2.48 9.05
N ALA A 292 12.94 1.66 9.66
CA ALA A 292 11.86 0.96 8.97
C ALA A 292 10.67 0.95 9.91
N ALA A 293 9.49 1.20 9.37
CA ALA A 293 8.25 1.23 10.12
C ALA A 293 7.11 0.60 9.33
N PHE A 294 6.17 0.03 10.06
CA PHE A 294 4.92 -0.46 9.50
C PHE A 294 3.74 0.06 10.30
N ILE A 295 2.63 0.29 9.61
CA ILE A 295 1.31 0.44 10.22
C ILE A 295 0.36 -0.57 9.58
N ALA A 296 -0.56 -1.11 10.38
CA ALA A 296 -1.51 -2.10 9.95
C ALA A 296 -2.87 -1.89 10.61
N VAL A 297 -3.91 -2.37 9.93
CA VAL A 297 -5.28 -2.41 10.43
C VAL A 297 -5.93 -3.73 10.05
N ASN A 298 -6.78 -4.28 10.92
CA ASN A 298 -7.57 -5.47 10.62
C ASN A 298 -9.06 -5.17 10.40
N LYS A 299 -9.83 -6.20 10.05
CA LYS A 299 -11.30 -6.10 9.84
C LYS A 299 -12.13 -5.77 11.08
N LYS A 300 -11.52 -5.72 12.26
CA LYS A 300 -12.14 -5.26 13.51
C LYS A 300 -11.82 -3.79 13.81
N GLY A 301 -11.08 -3.11 12.94
CA GLY A 301 -10.65 -1.73 13.16
C GLY A 301 -9.53 -1.59 14.20
N GLU A 302 -8.93 -2.69 14.64
CA GLU A 302 -7.73 -2.65 15.50
C GLU A 302 -6.56 -2.15 14.65
N ILE A 303 -5.73 -1.27 15.22
CA ILE A 303 -4.58 -0.65 14.54
C ILE A 303 -3.32 -1.04 15.30
N GLY A 304 -2.24 -1.29 14.57
CA GLY A 304 -0.93 -1.57 15.12
C GLY A 304 0.17 -0.89 14.33
N SER A 305 1.21 -0.46 15.02
CA SER A 305 2.36 0.19 14.40
C SER A 305 3.63 -0.13 15.17
N HIS A 306 4.71 -0.43 14.47
CA HIS A 306 6.02 -0.61 15.09
C HIS A 306 7.13 -0.10 14.17
N CYS A 307 8.22 0.37 14.75
CA CYS A 307 9.37 0.88 14.02
C CYS A 307 10.69 0.56 14.71
N ILE A 308 11.81 0.63 13.97
CA ILE A 308 13.13 0.34 14.52
C ILE A 308 13.53 1.42 15.54
N GLN A 309 13.48 2.68 15.12
CA GLN A 309 13.94 3.82 15.92
C GLN A 309 12.78 4.71 16.36
N LYS A 310 12.87 5.33 17.53
CA LYS A 310 11.90 6.32 18.00
C LYS A 310 11.71 7.45 16.98
N GLY A 311 10.46 7.89 16.82
CA GLY A 311 10.11 9.10 16.08
C GLY A 311 9.08 8.92 14.97
N PHE A 312 8.86 7.68 14.52
CA PHE A 312 7.76 7.39 13.62
C PHE A 312 6.41 7.65 14.31
N SER A 313 5.50 8.27 13.58
CA SER A 313 4.11 8.49 13.96
C SER A 313 3.21 8.23 12.76
N TYR A 314 1.91 8.09 12.98
CA TYR A 314 0.93 7.92 11.92
C TYR A 314 -0.31 8.75 12.22
N VAL A 315 -0.98 9.24 11.18
CA VAL A 315 -2.25 9.94 11.35
C VAL A 315 -3.40 8.96 11.22
N LYS A 316 -4.35 9.05 12.14
CA LYS A 316 -5.63 8.36 12.11
C LYS A 316 -6.76 9.37 11.89
N PHE A 317 -7.64 9.11 10.92
CA PHE A 317 -8.91 9.83 10.79
C PHE A 317 -10.09 8.89 11.08
N GLN A 318 -10.95 9.28 12.02
CA GLN A 318 -12.17 8.55 12.35
C GLN A 318 -13.18 9.49 13.05
N TYR A 319 -14.46 9.41 12.71
CA TYR A 319 -15.54 10.24 13.30
C TYR A 319 -15.26 11.75 13.31
N GLY A 320 -14.67 12.26 12.22
CA GLY A 320 -14.33 13.69 12.10
C GLY A 320 -13.11 14.14 12.92
N LYS A 321 -12.46 13.23 13.64
CA LYS A 321 -11.20 13.50 14.35
C LYS A 321 -10.03 13.06 13.48
N ASN A 322 -8.99 13.88 13.45
CA ASN A 322 -7.74 13.62 12.74
C ASN A 322 -6.59 13.74 13.74
N GLU A 323 -6.02 12.61 14.14
CA GLU A 323 -5.12 12.50 15.29
C GLU A 323 -3.76 11.95 14.84
N ASN A 324 -2.67 12.61 15.24
CA ASN A 324 -1.32 12.08 15.04
C ASN A 324 -0.93 11.21 16.24
N ILE A 325 -0.58 9.95 15.99
CA ILE A 325 -0.34 8.94 17.02
C ILE A 325 1.13 8.49 16.92
N PRO A 326 1.92 8.63 17.99
CA PRO A 326 3.27 8.09 18.05
C PRO A 326 3.25 6.56 17.95
N SER A 327 4.14 5.99 17.14
CA SER A 327 4.33 4.54 17.06
C SER A 327 5.12 4.02 18.25
N SER A 328 4.87 2.76 18.59
CA SER A 328 5.82 1.98 19.39
C SER A 328 7.11 1.72 18.60
N TYR A 329 8.22 1.45 19.31
CA TYR A 329 9.56 1.36 18.73
C TYR A 329 10.47 0.40 19.49
N ASN A 330 11.52 -0.10 18.83
CA ASN A 330 12.55 -0.93 19.46
C ASN A 330 13.64 -0.12 20.20
N PHE A 331 14.12 0.99 19.63
CA PHE A 331 15.26 1.77 20.13
C PHE A 331 15.00 3.27 20.22
#